data_AF-A0A850AIB2-F1
#
_entry.id   AF-A0A850AIB2-F1
#
_cell.length_a   1.000
_cell.length_b   1.000
_cell.length_c   1.000
_cell.angle_alpha   90.00
_cell.angle_beta   90.00
_cell.angle_gamma   90.00
#
_symmetry.space_group_name_H-M   'P 1'
#
loop_
_entity.id
_entity.type
_entity.pdbx_description
1 polymer ?
#
loop_
_entity_poly.entity_id
_entity_poly.type
_entity_poly.pdbx_seq_one_letter_code
_entity_poly.pdbx_strand_id
1 'polypeptide(L)'
;MLRYIVLPIIAGIIGTTGITAFLWIVDRYGLANADMVRAVGSLFTKKYENALKVGVVVHFTAGIIISAVYLHFLSILNPPGYFSLFFLGGVMGFVHGFVFSFIMVIMAEQHPVEKFQEADFQVALVHVLGHVVYGALIGLTFGAFRLMGVDLTPAI
;
A
#
# COMPACT_ATOMS: atom_id res chain seq x y z
N MET A 1 4.59 -24.08 0.66
CA MET A 1 4.64 -23.17 -0.51
C MET A 1 3.35 -22.42 -0.76
N LEU A 2 2.19 -23.08 -0.93
CA LEU A 2 0.93 -22.41 -1.29
C LEU A 2 0.56 -21.22 -0.37
N ARG A 3 0.73 -21.36 0.94
CA ARG A 3 0.52 -20.28 1.92
C ARG A 3 1.38 -19.03 1.69
N TYR A 4 2.63 -19.20 1.24
CA TYR A 4 3.56 -18.09 0.97
C TYR A 4 3.26 -17.37 -0.35
N ILE A 5 2.33 -17.89 -1.16
CA ILE A 5 1.87 -17.26 -2.40
C ILE A 5 0.46 -16.69 -2.18
N VAL A 6 -0.44 -17.50 -1.62
CA VAL A 6 -1.85 -17.13 -1.43
C VAL A 6 -2.02 -16.04 -0.38
N LEU A 7 -1.29 -16.10 0.75
CA LEU A 7 -1.46 -15.12 1.82
C LEU A 7 -1.02 -13.70 1.38
N PRO A 8 0.14 -13.50 0.71
CA PRO A 8 0.47 -12.21 0.14
C PRO A 8 -0.55 -11.73 -0.89
N ILE A 9 -1.07 -12.60 -1.75
CA ILE A 9 -2.10 -12.18 -2.72
C ILE A 9 -3.33 -11.63 -1.99
N ILE A 10 -3.84 -12.37 -1.01
CA ILE A 10 -5.03 -11.95 -0.25
C ILE A 10 -4.75 -10.67 0.55
N ALA A 11 -3.66 -10.64 1.32
CA ALA A 11 -3.31 -9.50 2.14
C ALA A 11 -3.05 -8.26 1.28
N GLY A 12 -2.29 -8.40 0.19
CA GLY A 12 -2.02 -7.34 -0.76
C GLY A 12 -3.28 -6.78 -1.41
N ILE A 13 -4.23 -7.63 -1.84
CA ILE A 13 -5.52 -7.15 -2.38
C ILE A 13 -6.30 -6.37 -1.31
N ILE A 14 -6.41 -6.89 -0.09
CA ILE A 14 -7.13 -6.22 1.01
C ILE A 14 -6.46 -4.88 1.35
N GLY A 15 -5.14 -4.89 1.56
CA GLY A 15 -4.37 -3.71 1.88
C GLY A 15 -4.45 -2.64 0.79
N THR A 16 -4.21 -3.01 -0.47
CA THR A 16 -4.26 -2.09 -1.61
C THR A 16 -5.66 -1.52 -1.82
N THR A 17 -6.70 -2.33 -1.61
CA THR A 17 -8.08 -1.82 -1.63
C THR A 17 -8.29 -0.78 -0.53
N GLY A 18 -7.77 -1.02 0.68
CA GLY A 18 -7.86 -0.09 1.81
C GLY A 18 -7.21 1.26 1.54
N ILE A 19 -5.94 1.28 1.10
CA ILE A 19 -5.26 2.53 0.75
C ILE A 19 -5.91 3.22 -0.46
N THR A 20 -6.32 2.46 -1.49
CA THR A 20 -7.00 3.02 -2.66
C THR A 20 -8.31 3.68 -2.27
N ALA A 21 -9.12 3.03 -1.43
CA ALA A 21 -10.36 3.60 -0.91
C ALA A 21 -10.10 4.84 -0.05
N PHE A 22 -9.10 4.79 0.83
CA PHE A 22 -8.72 5.93 1.66
C PHE A 22 -8.32 7.15 0.81
N LEU A 23 -7.41 6.97 -0.14
CA LEU A 23 -6.94 8.06 -1.00
C LEU A 23 -8.04 8.56 -1.94
N TRP A 24 -8.90 7.67 -2.43
CA TRP A 24 -10.07 8.05 -3.22
C TRP A 24 -11.04 8.92 -2.41
N ILE A 25 -11.28 8.60 -1.14
CA ILE A 25 -12.09 9.44 -0.25
C ILE A 25 -11.45 10.83 -0.10
N VAL A 26 -10.15 10.88 0.22
CA VAL A 26 -9.40 12.14 0.38
C VAL A 26 -9.49 13.02 -0.87
N ASP A 27 -9.26 12.43 -2.06
CA ASP A 27 -9.35 13.13 -3.34
C ASP A 27 -10.79 13.60 -3.64
N ARG A 28 -11.79 12.75 -3.36
CA ARG A 28 -13.21 13.06 -3.60
C ARG A 28 -13.71 14.26 -2.80
N TYR A 29 -13.20 14.44 -1.58
CA TYR A 29 -13.51 15.59 -0.72
C TYR A 29 -12.62 16.81 -0.99
N GLY A 30 -11.70 16.73 -1.97
CA GLY A 30 -10.82 17.84 -2.34
C GLY A 30 -9.77 18.18 -1.28
N LEU A 31 -9.45 17.24 -0.38
CA LEU A 31 -8.47 17.46 0.67
C LEU A 31 -7.04 17.44 0.13
N ALA A 32 -6.75 16.64 -0.90
CA ALA A 32 -5.47 16.60 -1.59
C ALA A 32 -5.67 15.95 -2.95
N ASN A 33 -4.82 16.26 -3.93
CA ASN A 33 -4.76 15.54 -5.21
C ASN A 33 -4.18 14.14 -5.00
N ALA A 34 -5.01 13.22 -4.51
CA ALA A 34 -4.61 11.90 -4.02
C ALA A 34 -5.03 10.76 -4.95
N ASP A 35 -5.38 11.05 -6.22
CA ASP A 35 -5.63 10.02 -7.24
C ASP A 35 -4.34 9.30 -7.68
N MET A 36 -3.78 8.53 -6.74
CA MET A 36 -2.56 7.73 -6.91
C MET A 36 -2.70 6.75 -8.07
N VAL A 37 -3.87 6.13 -8.21
CA VAL A 37 -4.09 5.08 -9.22
C VAL A 37 -3.89 5.69 -10.60
N ARG A 38 -4.47 6.86 -10.89
CA ARG A 38 -4.23 7.53 -12.16
C ARG A 38 -2.83 8.13 -12.26
N ALA A 39 -2.24 8.62 -11.17
CA ALA A 39 -0.85 9.09 -11.17
C ALA A 39 0.08 7.97 -11.65
N VAL A 40 0.08 6.82 -10.96
CA VAL A 40 0.90 5.66 -11.34
C VAL A 40 0.57 5.17 -12.75
N GLY A 41 -0.71 5.07 -13.11
CA GLY A 41 -1.09 4.64 -14.46
C GLY A 41 -0.58 5.56 -15.57
N SER A 42 -0.60 6.88 -15.33
CA SER A 42 -0.19 7.88 -16.30
C SER A 42 1.32 8.01 -16.47
N LEU A 43 2.13 7.48 -15.53
CA LEU A 43 3.56 7.24 -15.77
C LEU A 43 3.80 6.34 -17.00
N PHE A 44 2.89 5.39 -17.27
CA PHE A 44 2.98 4.47 -18.40
C PHE A 44 2.19 4.96 -19.62
N THR A 45 0.95 5.39 -19.43
CA THR A 45 0.07 5.81 -20.54
C THR A 45 0.40 7.21 -21.06
N LYS A 46 1.17 8.00 -20.30
CA LYS A 46 1.49 9.42 -20.56
C LYS A 46 0.25 10.33 -20.68
N LYS A 47 -0.93 9.84 -20.30
CA LYS A 47 -2.23 10.52 -20.42
C LYS A 47 -3.14 10.14 -19.28
N TYR A 48 -3.91 11.10 -18.76
CA TYR A 48 -4.78 10.92 -17.59
C TYR A 48 -6.01 10.05 -17.88
N GLU A 49 -6.60 10.17 -19.07
CA GLU A 49 -7.90 9.59 -19.42
C GLU A 49 -7.84 8.06 -19.41
N ASN A 50 -6.75 7.50 -19.93
CA ASN A 50 -6.54 6.06 -20.06
C ASN A 50 -5.73 5.46 -18.90
N ALA A 51 -5.30 6.27 -17.93
CA ALA A 51 -4.40 5.85 -16.86
C ALA A 51 -5.05 4.86 -15.88
N LEU A 52 -6.36 4.96 -15.64
CA LEU A 52 -7.02 4.23 -14.56
C LEU A 52 -6.79 2.72 -14.62
N LYS A 53 -6.99 2.10 -15.79
CA LYS A 53 -6.87 0.63 -15.94
C LYS A 53 -5.44 0.16 -15.68
N VAL A 54 -4.45 0.83 -16.28
CA VAL A 54 -3.03 0.50 -16.09
C VAL A 54 -2.63 0.75 -14.65
N GLY A 55 -3.08 1.86 -14.07
CA GLY A 55 -2.86 2.22 -12.68
C GLY A 55 -3.36 1.17 -11.69
N VAL A 56 -4.58 0.66 -11.87
CA VAL A 56 -5.14 -0.40 -11.01
C VAL A 56 -4.26 -1.64 -11.08
N VAL A 57 -3.89 -2.09 -12.28
CA VAL A 57 -3.05 -3.28 -12.45
C VAL A 57 -1.70 -3.09 -11.76
N VAL A 58 -1.02 -1.96 -11.99
CA VAL A 58 0.29 -1.69 -11.40
C VAL A 58 0.19 -1.56 -9.87
N HIS A 59 -0.80 -0.82 -9.37
CA HIS A 59 -0.96 -0.57 -7.94
C HIS A 59 -1.26 -1.86 -7.16
N PHE A 60 -2.16 -2.72 -7.67
CA PHE A 60 -2.45 -4.00 -7.04
C PHE A 60 -1.30 -4.99 -7.17
N THR A 61 -0.58 -5.01 -8.30
CA THR A 61 0.62 -5.85 -8.45
C THR A 61 1.70 -5.44 -7.46
N ALA A 62 1.98 -4.14 -7.34
CA ALA A 62 2.91 -3.61 -6.36
C ALA A 62 2.47 -3.93 -4.93
N GLY A 63 1.18 -3.76 -4.62
CA GLY A 63 0.60 -4.14 -3.34
C GLY A 63 0.84 -5.60 -2.96
N ILE A 64 0.57 -6.52 -3.87
CA ILE A 64 0.82 -7.96 -3.64
C ILE A 64 2.30 -8.21 -3.35
N ILE A 65 3.21 -7.63 -4.13
CA ILE A 65 4.67 -7.80 -3.94
C ILE A 65 5.11 -7.24 -2.57
N ILE A 66 4.67 -6.03 -2.22
CA ILE A 66 5.01 -5.38 -0.96
C ILE A 66 4.41 -6.12 0.25
N SER A 67 3.21 -6.67 0.11
CA SER A 67 2.61 -7.48 1.17
C SER A 67 3.45 -8.72 1.47
N ALA A 68 4.06 -9.35 0.47
CA ALA A 68 4.93 -10.52 0.69
C ALA A 68 6.13 -10.14 1.58
N VAL A 69 6.73 -8.98 1.32
CA VAL A 69 7.80 -8.42 2.17
C VAL A 69 7.29 -8.18 3.59
N TYR A 70 6.11 -7.58 3.73
CA TYR A 70 5.55 -7.30 5.06
C TYR A 70 5.31 -8.57 5.88
N LEU A 71 4.62 -9.53 5.27
CA LEU A 71 4.29 -10.80 5.91
C LEU A 71 5.56 -11.58 6.26
N HIS A 72 6.61 -11.51 5.44
CA HIS A 72 7.90 -12.12 5.74
C HIS A 72 8.53 -11.52 7.02
N PHE A 73 8.61 -10.19 7.13
CA PHE A 73 9.09 -9.55 8.35
C PHE A 73 8.22 -9.87 9.57
N LEU A 74 6.89 -9.84 9.44
CA LEU A 74 5.98 -10.22 10.53
C LEU A 74 6.16 -11.68 10.97
N SER A 75 6.46 -12.59 10.03
CA SER A 75 6.73 -13.99 10.33
C SER A 75 8.03 -14.19 11.11
N ILE A 76 9.08 -13.42 10.80
CA ILE A 76 10.38 -13.48 11.49
C ILE A 76 10.26 -12.87 12.89
N LEU A 77 9.63 -11.70 13.00
CA LEU A 77 9.47 -11.00 14.28
C LEU A 77 8.50 -11.73 15.22
N ASN A 78 7.58 -12.52 14.66
CA ASN A 78 6.59 -13.34 15.38
C ASN A 78 5.97 -12.63 16.59
N PRO A 79 5.38 -11.43 16.40
CA PRO A 79 4.83 -10.66 17.51
C PRO A 79 3.69 -11.44 18.21
N PRO A 80 3.59 -11.36 19.54
CA PRO A 80 2.60 -12.11 20.29
C PRO A 80 1.24 -11.40 20.22
N GLY A 81 0.35 -11.91 19.37
CA GLY A 81 -1.06 -11.54 19.37
C GLY A 81 -1.53 -10.64 18.22
N TYR A 82 -2.85 -10.49 18.14
CA TYR A 82 -3.54 -9.79 17.04
C TYR A 82 -3.30 -8.27 17.07
N PHE A 83 -3.31 -7.69 18.27
CA PHE A 83 -3.11 -6.25 18.45
C PHE A 83 -1.68 -5.83 18.07
N SER A 84 -0.67 -6.59 18.48
CA SER A 84 0.73 -6.31 18.13
C SER A 84 0.97 -6.42 16.62
N LEU A 85 0.32 -7.37 15.94
CA LEU A 85 0.36 -7.48 14.47
C LEU A 85 -0.25 -6.25 13.77
N PHE A 86 -1.38 -5.74 14.24
CA PHE A 86 -2.00 -4.51 13.71
C PHE A 86 -1.06 -3.31 13.84
N PHE A 87 -0.50 -3.09 15.04
CA PHE A 87 0.40 -1.96 15.29
C PHE A 87 1.71 -2.09 14.52
N LEU A 88 2.34 -3.26 14.51
CA LEU A 88 3.60 -3.47 13.80
C LEU A 88 3.40 -3.35 12.29
N GLY A 89 2.30 -3.89 11.76
CA GLY A 89 1.90 -3.67 10.36
C GLY A 89 1.73 -2.19 10.05
N GLY A 90 1.05 -1.43 10.92
CA GLY A 90 0.91 0.02 10.79
C GLY A 90 2.24 0.78 10.81
N VAL A 91 3.17 0.41 11.70
CA VAL A 91 4.53 0.99 11.75
C VAL A 91 5.30 0.70 10.46
N MET A 92 5.24 -0.53 9.96
CA MET A 92 5.86 -0.85 8.67
C MET A 92 5.22 -0.02 7.55
N GLY A 93 3.89 0.11 7.57
CA GLY A 93 3.09 1.02 6.74
C GLY A 93 3.63 2.45 6.76
N PHE A 94 3.84 3.00 7.95
CA PHE A 94 4.42 4.33 8.14
C PHE A 94 5.81 4.45 7.50
N VAL A 95 6.71 3.50 7.76
CA VAL A 95 8.08 3.53 7.20
C VAL A 95 8.05 3.48 5.67
N HIS A 96 7.28 2.58 5.08
CA HIS A 96 7.10 2.50 3.64
C HIS A 96 6.52 3.79 3.08
N GLY A 97 5.41 4.26 3.67
CA GLY A 97 4.71 5.46 3.23
C GLY A 97 5.61 6.68 3.29
N PHE A 98 6.41 6.81 4.34
CA PHE A 98 7.38 7.89 4.47
C PHE A 98 8.40 7.85 3.32
N VAL A 99 9.05 6.71 3.09
CA VAL A 99 10.02 6.56 2.00
C VAL A 99 9.37 6.85 0.64
N PHE A 100 8.19 6.29 0.38
CA PHE A 100 7.51 6.43 -0.90
C PHE A 100 7.01 7.87 -1.14
N SER A 101 6.48 8.54 -0.12
CA SER A 101 6.06 9.93 -0.20
C SER A 101 7.23 10.87 -0.51
N PHE A 102 8.42 10.62 0.05
CA PHE A 102 9.61 11.39 -0.31
C PHE A 102 10.00 11.22 -1.77
N ILE A 103 10.01 9.97 -2.26
CA ILE A 103 10.31 9.67 -3.67
C ILE A 103 9.30 10.37 -4.58
N MET A 104 8.01 10.26 -4.26
CA MET A 104 6.93 10.86 -5.02
C MET A 104 7.09 12.38 -5.15
N VAL A 105 7.32 13.10 -4.04
CA VAL A 105 7.48 14.57 -4.06
C VAL A 105 8.69 14.96 -4.91
N ILE A 106 9.83 14.29 -4.76
CA ILE A 106 11.05 14.59 -5.53
C ILE A 106 10.84 14.33 -7.02
N MET A 107 10.06 13.31 -7.37
CA MET A 107 9.80 12.92 -8.76
C MET A 107 8.57 13.60 -9.37
N ALA A 108 7.82 14.38 -8.59
CA ALA A 108 6.54 14.96 -9.01
C ALA A 108 6.73 15.86 -10.23
N GLU A 109 7.70 16.78 -10.19
CA GLU A 109 7.96 17.72 -11.30
C GLU A 109 8.29 17.02 -12.64
N GLN A 110 8.79 15.78 -12.60
CA GLN A 110 9.10 14.99 -13.78
C GLN A 110 7.92 14.18 -14.31
N HIS A 111 6.78 14.23 -13.63
CA HIS A 111 5.60 13.47 -13.98
C HIS A 111 5.07 13.90 -15.37
N PRO A 112 4.68 12.98 -16.27
CA PRO A 112 4.27 13.32 -17.64
C PRO A 112 2.92 14.04 -17.76
N VAL A 113 2.20 14.21 -16.65
CA VAL A 113 0.89 14.85 -16.59
C VAL A 113 0.94 15.95 -15.54
N GLU A 114 0.65 17.18 -15.98
CA GLU A 114 0.73 18.43 -15.20
C GLU A 114 -0.04 18.37 -13.87
N LYS A 115 -1.24 17.76 -13.87
CA LYS A 115 -2.05 17.57 -12.66
C LYS A 115 -1.30 16.90 -11.50
N PHE A 116 -0.31 16.05 -11.79
CA PHE A 116 0.47 15.31 -10.79
C PHE A 116 1.88 15.87 -10.59
N GLN A 117 2.23 16.98 -11.26
CA GLN A 117 3.51 17.63 -11.07
C GLN A 117 3.60 18.44 -9.78
N GLU A 118 2.44 18.80 -9.21
CA GLU A 118 2.33 19.60 -7.99
C GLU A 118 2.04 18.73 -6.76
N ALA A 119 2.76 17.61 -6.57
CA ALA A 119 2.63 16.82 -5.36
C ALA A 119 3.27 17.55 -4.17
N ASP A 120 2.45 18.26 -3.41
CA ASP A 120 2.87 19.04 -2.26
C ASP A 120 3.02 18.20 -0.97
N PHE A 121 3.38 18.86 0.13
CA PHE A 121 3.50 18.22 1.45
C PHE A 121 2.19 17.58 1.92
N GLN A 122 1.04 18.13 1.54
CA GLN A 122 -0.26 17.60 1.93
C GLN A 122 -0.55 16.28 1.22
N VAL A 123 -0.24 16.20 -0.09
CA VAL A 123 -0.25 14.95 -0.85
C VAL A 123 0.69 13.93 -0.22
N ALA A 124 1.91 14.31 0.15
CA ALA A 124 2.85 13.41 0.81
C ALA A 124 2.29 12.85 2.13
N LEU A 125 1.71 13.72 2.98
CA LEU A 125 1.16 13.33 4.27
C LEU A 125 -0.01 12.36 4.15
N VAL A 126 -0.96 12.62 3.26
CA VAL A 126 -2.11 11.70 3.07
C VAL A 126 -1.65 10.35 2.54
N HIS A 127 -0.59 10.30 1.74
CA HIS A 127 0.00 9.05 1.29
C HIS A 127 0.66 8.26 2.42
N VAL A 128 1.38 8.93 3.33
CA VAL A 128 1.92 8.27 4.54
C VAL A 128 0.77 7.64 5.33
N LEU A 129 -0.30 8.39 5.59
CA LEU A 129 -1.48 7.87 6.31
C LEU A 129 -2.14 6.70 5.56
N GLY A 130 -2.26 6.80 4.24
CA GLY A 130 -2.76 5.71 3.40
C GLY A 130 -1.91 4.44 3.53
N HIS A 131 -0.59 4.56 3.59
CA HIS A 131 0.30 3.42 3.79
C HIS A 131 0.25 2.86 5.23
N VAL A 132 -0.04 3.68 6.24
CA VAL A 132 -0.36 3.18 7.59
C VAL A 132 -1.62 2.32 7.55
N VAL A 133 -2.67 2.76 6.85
CA VAL A 133 -3.90 1.96 6.64
C VAL A 133 -3.58 0.63 5.93
N TYR A 134 -2.79 0.70 4.85
CA TYR A 134 -2.33 -0.50 4.14
C TYR A 134 -1.63 -1.47 5.10
N GLY A 135 -0.60 -1.02 5.82
CA GLY A 135 0.18 -1.87 6.71
C GLY A 135 -0.63 -2.45 7.86
N ALA A 136 -1.53 -1.67 8.45
CA ALA A 136 -2.45 -2.13 9.47
C ALA A 136 -3.35 -3.27 8.97
N LEU A 137 -3.90 -3.14 7.75
CA LEU A 137 -4.71 -4.19 7.12
C LEU A 137 -3.91 -5.46 6.81
N ILE A 138 -2.64 -5.33 6.41
CA ILE A 138 -1.75 -6.50 6.26
C ILE A 138 -1.58 -7.21 7.61
N GLY A 139 -1.31 -6.45 8.68
CA GLY A 139 -1.17 -6.99 10.04
C GLY A 139 -2.44 -7.71 10.52
N LEU A 140 -3.61 -7.11 10.33
CA LEU A 140 -4.91 -7.73 10.66
C LEU A 140 -5.15 -8.99 9.84
N THR A 141 -4.82 -8.98 8.55
CA THR A 141 -4.95 -10.16 7.69
C THR A 141 -4.06 -11.28 8.20
N PHE A 142 -2.77 -11.03 8.45
CA PHE A 142 -1.86 -12.03 9.03
C PHE A 142 -2.39 -12.58 10.36
N GLY A 143 -2.87 -11.70 11.23
CA GLY A 143 -3.45 -12.08 12.52
C GLY A 143 -4.71 -12.94 12.39
N ALA A 144 -5.59 -12.63 11.43
CA ALA A 144 -6.81 -13.40 11.19
C ALA A 144 -6.49 -14.82 10.73
N PHE A 145 -5.55 -14.96 9.78
CA PHE A 145 -5.10 -16.27 9.32
C PHE A 145 -4.42 -17.07 10.45
N ARG A 146 -3.63 -16.42 11.31
CA ARG A 146 -3.04 -17.07 12.50
C ARG A 146 -4.13 -17.59 13.45
N LEU A 147 -5.18 -16.81 13.70
CA LEU A 147 -6.31 -17.22 14.55
C LEU A 147 -7.09 -18.40 13.94
N MET A 148 -7.14 -18.50 12.61
CA MET A 148 -7.73 -19.64 11.89
C MET A 148 -6.83 -20.89 11.89
N GLY A 149 -5.72 -20.88 12.63
CA GLY A 149 -4.80 -22.01 12.76
C GLY A 149 -3.86 -22.20 11.57
N VAL A 150 -3.72 -21.19 10.70
CA VAL A 150 -2.73 -21.25 9.62
C VAL A 150 -1.34 -21.06 10.21
N ASP A 151 -0.46 -22.02 9.96
CA ASP A 151 0.95 -21.92 10.34
C ASP A 151 1.67 -20.90 9.44
N LEU A 152 2.03 -19.76 10.04
CA LEU A 152 2.70 -18.64 9.40
C LEU A 152 4.16 -18.50 9.82
N THR A 153 4.72 -19.53 10.46
CA THR A 153 6.16 -19.52 10.79
C THR A 153 7.00 -19.53 9.50
N PRO A 154 8.20 -18.91 9.52
CA PRO A 154 9.12 -19.01 8.40
C PRO A 154 9.46 -20.48 8.15
N ALA A 155 9.40 -20.93 6.91
CA ALA A 155 10.02 -22.20 6.53
C ALA A 155 11.53 -21.96 6.56
N ILE A 156 12.19 -22.50 7.59
CA ILE A 156 13.65 -22.52 7.69
C ILE A 156 14.17 -23.65 6.80
#